data_AF-A0A6I3C740-F1
#
_entry.id   AF-A0A6I3C740-F1
#
_cell.length_a   1.000
_cell.length_b   1.000
_cell.length_c   1.000
_cell.angle_alpha   90.00
_cell.angle_beta   90.00
_cell.angle_gamma   90.00
#
_symmetry.space_group_name_H-M   'P 1'
#
loop_
_entity.id
_entity.type
_entity.pdbx_description
1 polymer ?
#
loop_
_entity_poly.entity_id
_entity_poly.type
_entity_poly.pdbx_seq_one_letter_code
_entity_poly.pdbx_strand_id
1 'polypeptide(L)' 'MRNGFKVFDADAHVVYPRDLWSRYLDDKHKHRVGTKQPMPGFETYNPVTVDGKWTQHPTVLYGRF' A
#
# COMPACT_ATOMS: atom_id res chain seq x y z
N MET A 1 -24.78 23.28 12.20
CA MET A 1 -23.43 22.85 12.62
C MET A 1 -22.98 23.78 13.74
N ARG A 2 -22.54 23.27 14.90
CA ARG A 2 -22.17 24.13 16.06
C ARG A 2 -20.67 24.43 16.18
N ASN A 3 -19.80 23.69 15.47
CA ASN A 3 -18.32 23.76 15.62
C ASN A 3 -17.57 23.77 14.27
N GLY A 4 -17.94 24.66 13.34
CA GLY A 4 -17.27 24.78 12.02
C GLY A 4 -17.86 23.89 10.91
N PHE A 5 -17.10 23.76 9.81
CA PHE A 5 -17.49 23.06 8.59
C PHE A 5 -16.93 21.65 8.54
N LYS A 6 -17.72 20.71 7.98
CA LYS A 6 -17.19 19.41 7.55
C LYS A 6 -16.46 19.58 6.22
N VAL A 7 -15.29 18.97 6.10
CA VAL A 7 -14.50 18.94 4.87
C VAL A 7 -14.63 17.55 4.26
N PHE A 8 -14.72 17.50 2.93
CA PHE A 8 -14.57 16.26 2.18
C PHE A 8 -13.14 16.18 1.69
N ASP A 9 -12.41 15.18 2.17
CA ASP A 9 -11.09 14.85 1.65
C ASP A 9 -11.26 14.09 0.32
N ALA A 10 -10.65 14.60 -0.73
CA ALA A 10 -10.72 14.02 -2.07
C ALA A 10 -9.72 12.87 -2.28
N ASP A 11 -8.77 12.66 -1.35
CA ASP A 11 -7.67 11.71 -1.53
C ASP A 11 -7.22 11.06 -0.21
N ALA A 12 -8.14 10.31 0.39
CA ALA A 12 -7.85 9.48 1.56
C ALA A 12 -7.40 8.07 1.14
N HIS A 13 -6.37 7.55 1.83
CA HIS A 13 -5.84 6.21 1.59
C HIS A 13 -5.92 5.32 2.82
N VAL A 14 -5.87 4.00 2.59
CA VAL A 14 -5.79 2.98 3.64
C VAL A 14 -4.61 2.07 3.40
N VAL A 15 -4.01 1.59 4.49
CA VAL A 15 -3.07 0.47 4.44
C VAL A 15 -3.85 -0.82 4.61
N TYR A 16 -3.72 -1.72 3.64
CA TYR A 16 -4.41 -3.01 3.68
C TYR A 16 -3.78 -3.99 4.68
N PRO A 17 -4.56 -4.97 5.17
CA PRO A 17 -4.02 -6.14 5.85
C PRO A 17 -3.00 -6.86 4.97
N ARG A 18 -1.96 -7.40 5.60
CA ARG A 18 -0.83 -8.06 4.89
C ARG A 18 -1.26 -9.24 4.02
N ASP A 19 -2.38 -9.87 4.33
CA ASP A 19 -2.88 -11.08 3.68
C ASP A 19 -4.07 -10.83 2.75
N LEU A 20 -4.37 -9.57 2.39
CA LEU A 20 -5.42 -9.25 1.43
C LEU A 20 -5.28 -10.07 0.13
N TRP A 21 -4.08 -10.09 -0.45
CA TRP A 21 -3.84 -10.74 -1.74
C TRP A 21 -3.84 -12.26 -1.66
N SER A 22 -3.26 -12.84 -0.60
CA SER A 22 -3.23 -14.30 -0.42
C SER A 22 -4.62 -14.87 -0.13
N ARG A 23 -5.52 -14.07 0.45
CA ARG A 23 -6.92 -14.46 0.69
C ARG A 23 -7.77 -14.45 -0.58
N TYR A 24 -7.63 -13.44 -1.43
CA TYR A 24 -8.65 -13.15 -2.45
C TYR A 24 -8.19 -13.24 -3.91
N LEU A 25 -6.89 -13.36 -4.20
CA LEU A 25 -6.46 -13.63 -5.57
C LEU A 25 -6.75 -15.07 -5.98
N ASP A 26 -7.01 -15.28 -7.27
CA ASP A 26 -6.96 -16.62 -7.86
C ASP A 26 -5.60 -17.28 -7.62
N ASP A 27 -5.59 -18.58 -7.34
CA ASP A 27 -4.38 -19.34 -6.99
C ASP A 27 -3.27 -19.21 -8.06
N LYS A 28 -3.66 -19.16 -9.33
CA LYS A 28 -2.72 -18.97 -10.46
C LYS A 28 -1.97 -17.63 -10.42
N HIS A 29 -2.39 -16.66 -9.59
CA HIS A 29 -1.75 -15.35 -9.48
C HIS A 29 -1.04 -15.11 -8.15
N LYS A 30 -1.37 -15.86 -7.09
CA LYS A 30 -0.81 -15.63 -5.74
C LYS A 30 0.71 -15.63 -5.72
N HIS A 31 1.34 -16.52 -6.49
CA HIS A 31 2.80 -16.66 -6.56
C HIS A 31 3.53 -15.44 -7.18
N ARG A 32 2.79 -14.56 -7.87
CA ARG A 32 3.35 -13.36 -8.49
C ARG A 32 3.50 -12.21 -7.49
N VAL A 33 2.79 -12.28 -6.37
CA VAL A 33 2.72 -11.20 -5.38
C VAL A 33 3.72 -11.44 -4.26
N GLY A 34 4.53 -10.43 -3.97
CA GLY A 34 5.46 -10.44 -2.84
C GLY A 34 5.28 -9.24 -1.93
N THR A 35 5.82 -9.33 -0.72
CA THR A 35 6.00 -8.19 0.18
C THR A 35 7.48 -7.99 0.40
N LYS A 36 7.96 -6.78 0.11
CA LYS A 36 9.34 -6.36 0.39
C LYS A 36 9.25 -5.07 1.19
N GLN A 37 10.26 -4.74 1.99
CA GLN A 37 10.37 -3.41 2.59
C GLN A 37 11.39 -2.58 1.78
N PRO A 38 11.10 -1.31 1.46
CA PRO A 38 12.01 -0.46 0.70
C PRO A 38 13.20 -0.01 1.55
N MET A 39 12.99 0.17 2.85
CA MET A 39 14.00 0.56 3.84
C MET A 39 13.60 0.08 5.25
N PRO A 40 14.54 -0.06 6.19
CA PRO A 40 14.23 -0.37 7.59
C PRO A 40 13.29 0.68 8.21
N GLY A 41 12.31 0.27 9.02
CA GLY A 41 11.39 1.19 9.70
C GLY A 41 10.11 1.53 8.92
N PHE A 42 9.87 0.92 7.76
CA PHE A 42 8.68 1.14 6.91
C PHE A 42 7.62 0.02 7.03
N GLU A 43 7.65 -0.74 8.12
CA GLU A 43 6.83 -1.93 8.32
C GLU A 43 5.33 -1.64 8.26
N THR A 44 4.91 -0.42 8.59
CA THR A 44 3.52 0.02 8.57
C THR A 44 2.97 0.26 7.17
N TYR A 45 3.82 0.39 6.14
CA TYR A 45 3.38 0.77 4.80
C TYR A 45 2.98 -0.43 3.91
N ASN A 46 3.41 -1.64 4.28
CA ASN A 46 3.12 -2.90 3.56
C ASN A 46 3.24 -2.83 2.02
N PRO A 47 4.36 -2.36 1.45
CA PRO A 47 4.44 -2.23 0.01
C PRO A 47 4.54 -3.60 -0.67
N VAL A 48 3.94 -3.67 -1.85
CA VAL A 48 3.70 -4.92 -2.58
C VAL A 48 4.52 -4.93 -3.87
N THR A 49 5.05 -6.10 -4.20
CA THR A 49 5.67 -6.36 -5.49
C THR A 49 4.82 -7.28 -6.35
N VAL A 50 4.89 -7.10 -7.66
CA VAL A 50 4.38 -8.04 -8.67
C VAL A 50 5.54 -8.46 -9.55
N ASP A 51 5.79 -9.77 -9.64
CA ASP A 51 6.93 -10.35 -10.35
C ASP A 51 8.27 -9.69 -9.95
N GLY A 52 8.42 -9.41 -8.65
CA GLY A 52 9.61 -8.77 -8.07
C GLY A 52 9.72 -7.26 -8.28
N LYS A 53 8.78 -6.62 -8.98
CA LYS A 53 8.76 -5.18 -9.24
C LYS A 53 7.81 -4.46 -8.29
N TRP A 54 8.21 -3.31 -7.77
CA TRP A 54 7.34 -2.46 -6.96
C TRP A 54 6.16 -1.93 -7.75
N THR A 55 4.99 -1.86 -7.12
CA THR A 55 3.79 -1.24 -7.70
C THR A 55 3.66 0.23 -7.32
N GLN A 56 4.42 0.69 -6.32
CA GLN A 56 4.42 2.06 -5.83
C GLN A 56 5.47 2.92 -6.54
N HIS A 57 5.18 4.22 -6.69
CA HIS A 57 6.13 5.18 -7.24
C HIS A 57 7.36 5.36 -6.31
N PRO A 58 8.58 5.59 -6.83
CA PRO A 58 9.77 5.81 -6.01
C PRO A 58 9.63 6.94 -4.97
N THR A 59 8.90 8.01 -5.28
CA THR A 59 8.60 9.10 -4.32
C THR A 59 7.91 8.58 -3.07
N VAL A 60 6.97 7.65 -3.22
CA VAL A 60 6.25 7.02 -2.11
C VAL A 60 7.17 6.10 -1.30
N LEU A 61 8.03 5.34 -1.99
CA LEU A 61 8.93 4.38 -1.36
C LEU A 61 10.10 5.04 -0.61
N TYR A 62 10.55 6.22 -1.06
CA TYR A 62 11.80 6.83 -0.60
C TYR A 62 11.67 8.28 -0.13
N GLY A 63 10.48 8.89 -0.18
CA GLY A 63 10.24 10.25 0.29
C GLY A 63 11.00 11.35 -0.46
N ARG A 64 11.45 11.09 -1.70
CA ARG A 64 12.15 12.09 -2.52
C ARG A 64 11.15 12.95 -3.28
N PHE A 65 10.89 14.14 -2.74
CA PHE A 65 10.18 15.24 -3.39
C PHE A 65 11.15 16.22 -4.02
#